data_AF-A0A1F2T454-F1
#
_entry.id   AF-A0A1F2T454-F1
#
_cell.length_a   1.000
_cell.length_b   1.000
_cell.length_c   1.000
_cell.angle_alpha   90.00
_cell.angle_beta   90.00
_cell.angle_gamma   90.00
#
_symmetry.space_group_name_H-M   'P 1'
#
loop_
_entity.id
_entity.type
_entity.pdbx_description
1 polymer ?
#
loop_
_entity_poly.entity_id
_entity_poly.type
_entity_poly.pdbx_seq_one_letter_code
_entity_poly.pdbx_strand_id
1 'polypeptide(L)'
;MNTRLNITLPEQTVRLMDRVAGKGQRSSLIDRAVRRYVKEETRANLRKQLTESYHAHAAIDLQLAEEWCPLEEEACSTDPRRRWRTVA
;
A
#
# COMPACT_ATOMS: atom_id res chain seq x y z
N MET A 1 -18.22 6.13 19.23
CA MET A 1 -19.65 5.86 18.99
C MET A 1 -19.76 4.41 18.52
N ASN A 2 -20.67 3.63 19.12
CA ASN A 2 -20.84 2.21 18.79
C ASN A 2 -22.24 2.01 18.21
N THR A 3 -22.31 1.40 17.03
CA THR A 3 -23.58 1.08 16.36
C THR A 3 -23.90 -0.39 16.55
N ARG A 4 -25.12 -0.72 16.97
CA ARG A 4 -25.58 -2.12 17.08
C ARG A 4 -26.08 -2.58 15.71
N LEU A 5 -25.48 -3.66 15.21
CA LEU A 5 -25.81 -4.25 13.92
C LEU A 5 -26.29 -5.70 14.14
N ASN A 6 -27.43 -6.07 13.55
CA ASN A 6 -27.89 -7.47 13.54
C ASN A 6 -27.37 -8.13 12.27
N ILE A 7 -26.48 -9.11 12.42
CA ILE A 7 -25.89 -9.84 11.30
C ILE A 7 -26.05 -11.33 11.51
N THR A 8 -26.36 -12.04 10.43
CA THR A 8 -26.40 -13.50 10.41
C THR A 8 -25.04 -14.01 9.98
N LEU A 9 -24.39 -14.78 10.85
CA LEU A 9 -23.11 -15.41 10.56
C LEU A 9 -23.29 -16.94 10.55
N PRO A 10 -22.54 -17.68 9.72
CA PRO A 10 -22.52 -19.13 9.77
C PRO A 10 -22.12 -19.63 11.16
N GLU A 11 -22.74 -20.71 11.63
CA GLU A 11 -22.41 -21.30 12.94
C GLU A 11 -20.91 -21.61 13.08
N GLN A 12 -20.28 -22.08 12.01
CA GLN A 12 -18.85 -22.40 12.00
C GLN A 12 -18.00 -21.17 12.34
N THR A 13 -18.34 -20.01 11.79
CA THR A 13 -17.67 -18.73 12.07
C THR A 13 -17.89 -18.31 13.52
N VAL A 14 -19.12 -18.48 14.04
CA VAL A 14 -19.41 -18.17 15.45
C VAL A 14 -18.61 -19.07 16.39
N ARG A 15 -18.48 -20.37 16.09
CA ARG A 15 -17.64 -21.30 16.88
C ARG A 15 -16.16 -20.93 16.87
N LEU A 16 -15.63 -20.49 15.72
CA LEU A 16 -14.26 -19.99 15.61
C LEU A 16 -14.07 -18.71 16.43
N MET A 17 -15.04 -17.80 16.37
CA MET A 17 -15.03 -16.58 17.18
C MET A 17 -15.06 -16.90 18.67
N ASP A 18 -15.89 -17.85 19.10
CA ASP A 18 -16.00 -18.27 20.51
C ASP A 18 -14.74 -18.94 21.05
N ARG A 19 -13.94 -19.56 20.17
CA ARG A 19 -12.64 -20.13 20.55
C ARG A 19 -11.59 -19.05 20.83
N VAL A 20 -11.65 -17.92 20.11
CA VAL A 20 -10.63 -16.87 20.17
C VAL A 20 -11.05 -15.73 21.12
N ALA A 21 -12.33 -15.38 21.14
CA ALA A 21 -12.88 -14.34 22.00
C ALA A 21 -13.57 -14.95 23.23
N GLY A 22 -13.04 -14.66 24.41
CA GLY A 22 -13.76 -14.93 25.67
C GLY A 22 -15.10 -14.19 25.74
N LYS A 23 -15.97 -14.60 26.68
CA LYS A 23 -17.31 -13.99 26.89
C LYS A 23 -17.24 -12.46 26.85
N GLY A 24 -17.99 -11.86 25.92
CA GLY A 24 -18.11 -10.40 25.77
C GLY A 24 -17.18 -9.74 24.75
N GLN A 25 -16.18 -10.44 24.20
CA GLN A 25 -15.22 -9.84 23.26
C GLN A 25 -15.57 -10.06 21.77
N ARG A 26 -16.72 -10.68 21.47
CA ARG A 26 -17.17 -10.96 20.09
C ARG A 26 -17.19 -9.71 19.21
N SER A 27 -17.76 -8.60 19.70
CA SER A 27 -17.82 -7.34 18.94
C SER A 27 -16.45 -6.71 18.69
N SER A 28 -15.53 -6.80 19.66
CA SER A 28 -14.15 -6.30 19.50
C SER A 28 -13.37 -7.14 18.49
N LEU A 29 -13.59 -8.45 18.48
CA LEU A 29 -13.00 -9.36 17.51
C LEU A 29 -13.50 -9.07 16.08
N ILE A 30 -14.82 -8.83 15.91
CA ILE A 30 -15.39 -8.43 14.62
C ILE A 30 -14.78 -7.10 14.15
N ASP A 31 -14.74 -6.07 15.00
CA ASP A 31 -14.15 -4.77 14.62
C ASP A 31 -12.70 -4.91 14.17
N ARG A 32 -11.89 -5.69 14.92
CA ARG A 32 -10.49 -5.95 14.56
C ARG A 32 -10.36 -6.69 13.23
N ALA A 33 -11.18 -7.72 13.01
CA ALA A 33 -11.17 -8.51 11.78
C ALA A 33 -11.55 -7.65 10.57
N VAL A 34 -12.60 -6.84 10.68
CA VAL A 34 -13.04 -5.93 9.60
C VAL A 34 -11.97 -4.90 9.29
N ARG A 35 -11.39 -4.25 10.31
CA ARG A 35 -10.30 -3.27 10.09
C ARG A 35 -9.10 -3.89 9.39
N ARG A 36 -8.73 -5.11 9.79
CA ARG A 36 -7.61 -5.83 9.17
C ARG A 36 -7.92 -6.16 7.71
N TYR A 37 -9.10 -6.74 7.45
CA TYR A 37 -9.52 -7.09 6.11
C TYR A 37 -9.55 -5.88 5.18
N VAL A 38 -10.18 -4.77 5.61
CA VAL A 38 -10.23 -3.52 4.84
C VAL A 38 -8.82 -2.97 4.59
N LYS A 39 -7.92 -3.03 5.58
CA LYS A 39 -6.54 -2.57 5.40
C LYS A 39 -5.76 -3.43 4.40
N GLU A 40 -5.96 -4.73 4.41
CA GLU A 40 -5.32 -5.66 3.47
C GLU A 40 -5.88 -5.48 2.05
N GLU A 41 -7.20 -5.39 1.90
CA GLU A 41 -7.87 -5.16 0.61
C GLU A 41 -7.54 -3.79 0.01
N THR A 42 -7.54 -2.72 0.81
CA THR A 42 -7.17 -1.39 0.31
C THR A 42 -5.72 -1.35 -0.17
N ARG A 43 -4.80 -2.02 0.52
CA ARG A 43 -3.40 -2.14 0.06
C ARG A 43 -3.29 -2.96 -1.22
N ALA A 44 -4.04 -4.06 -1.34
CA ALA A 44 -4.04 -4.87 -2.54
C ALA A 44 -4.61 -4.11 -3.76
N ASN A 45 -5.71 -3.38 -3.57
CA ASN A 45 -6.32 -2.56 -4.60
C ASN A 45 -5.43 -1.38 -5.00
N LEU A 46 -4.82 -0.70 -4.03
CA LEU A 46 -3.86 0.36 -4.31
C LEU A 46 -2.68 -0.15 -5.13
N ARG A 47 -2.13 -1.32 -4.80
CA ARG A 47 -1.06 -1.94 -5.59
C ARG A 47 -1.50 -2.20 -7.03
N LYS A 48 -2.69 -2.77 -7.23
CA LYS A 48 -3.24 -3.01 -8.58
C LYS A 48 -3.37 -1.71 -9.37
N GLN A 49 -3.94 -0.67 -8.75
CA GLN A 49 -4.11 0.64 -9.38
C GLN A 49 -2.77 1.28 -9.74
N LEU A 50 -1.76 1.20 -8.86
CA LEU A 50 -0.42 1.69 -9.15
C LEU A 50 0.22 0.93 -10.30
N THR A 51 0.17 -0.40 -10.30
CA THR A 51 0.70 -1.22 -11.39
C THR A 51 0.06 -0.87 -12.72
N GLU A 52 -1.28 -0.77 -12.76
CA GLU A 52 -2.00 -0.37 -13.97
C GLU A 52 -1.60 1.03 -14.44
N SER A 53 -1.52 1.98 -13.51
CA SER A 53 -1.08 3.36 -13.78
C SER A 53 0.32 3.40 -14.37
N TYR A 54 1.29 2.68 -13.80
CA TYR A 54 2.66 2.65 -14.32
C TYR A 54 2.72 2.04 -15.72
N HIS A 55 1.95 0.99 -15.99
CA HIS A 55 1.89 0.42 -17.35
C HIS A 55 1.24 1.38 -18.34
N ALA A 56 0.16 2.06 -17.95
CA ALA A 56 -0.54 3.01 -18.80
C ALA A 56 0.34 4.23 -19.15
N HIS A 57 1.13 4.72 -18.20
CA HIS A 57 1.96 5.92 -18.39
C HIS A 57 3.39 5.62 -18.84
N ALA A 58 3.81 4.35 -18.94
CA ALA A 58 5.19 3.96 -19.24
C ALA A 58 5.81 4.68 -20.46
N ALA A 59 5.04 4.88 -21.52
CA ALA A 59 5.53 5.57 -22.72
C ALA A 59 5.77 7.07 -22.49
N ILE A 60 4.87 7.73 -21.76
CA ILE A 60 4.98 9.15 -21.42
C ILE A 60 6.12 9.34 -20.41
N ASP A 61 6.21 8.48 -19.41
CA ASP A 61 7.25 8.50 -18.39
C ASP A 61 8.64 8.33 -19.02
N LEU A 62 8.77 7.42 -20.01
CA LEU A 62 10.02 7.23 -20.74
C LEU A 62 10.39 8.46 -21.59
N GLN A 63 9.43 9.01 -22.33
CA GLN A 63 9.66 10.21 -23.14
C GLN A 63 10.10 11.39 -22.26
N LEU A 64 9.42 11.60 -21.14
CA LEU A 64 9.77 12.65 -20.19
C LEU A 64 11.17 12.45 -19.61
N ALA A 65 11.54 11.20 -19.27
CA ALA A 65 12.88 10.89 -18.81
C ALA A 65 13.95 11.20 -19.87
N GLU A 66 13.70 10.85 -21.13
CA GLU A 66 14.62 11.15 -22.25
C GLU A 66 14.79 12.66 -22.47
N GLU A 67 13.70 13.42 -22.38
CA GLU A 67 13.74 14.89 -22.51
C GLU A 67 14.56 15.56 -21.40
N TRP A 68 14.51 15.03 -20.18
CA TRP A 68 15.15 15.62 -19.00
C TRP A 68 16.56 15.08 -18.73
N CYS A 69 16.91 13.91 -19.27
CA CYS A 69 18.21 13.27 -19.08
C CYS A 69 19.42 14.21 -19.34
N PRO A 70 19.46 15.01 -20.44
CA PRO A 70 20.59 15.90 -20.69
C PRO A 70 20.82 16.94 -19.59
N LEU A 71 19.73 17.49 -19.04
CA LEU A 71 19.79 18.48 -17.95
C LEU A 71 20.30 17.85 -16.65
N GLU A 72 19.92 16.59 -16.39
CA GLU A 72 20.40 15.84 -15.22
C GLU A 72 21.89 15.49 -15.33
N GLU A 73 22.38 15.13 -16.52
CA GLU A 73 23.80 14.87 -16.80
C GLU A 73 24.65 16.13 -16.59
N GLU A 74 24.19 17.28 -17.09
CA GLU A 74 24.84 18.57 -16.88
C GLU A 74 24.89 18.94 -15.39
N ALA A 75 23.79 18.76 -14.64
CA ALA A 75 23.76 19.00 -13.20
C ALA A 75 24.68 18.05 -12.42
N CYS A 76 24.78 16.78 -12.82
CA CYS A 76 25.64 15.78 -12.19
C CYS A 76 27.14 16.04 -12.46
N SER A 77 27.48 16.52 -13.66
CA SER A 77 28.85 16.84 -14.06
C SER A 77 29.39 18.11 -13.39
N THR A 78 28.49 19.05 -13.07
CA THR A 78 28.82 20.32 -12.43
C THR A 78 28.81 20.24 -10.90
N ASP A 79 28.39 19.12 -10.30
CA ASP A 79 28.37 18.92 -8.85
C ASP A 79 29.81 18.86 -8.25
N PRO A 80 30.22 19.88 -7.47
CA PRO A 80 31.55 19.93 -6.89
C PRO A 80 31.79 18.83 -5.83
N ARG A 81 30.73 18.13 -5.35
CA ARG A 81 30.85 17.02 -4.39
C ARG A 81 31.29 15.70 -5.04
N ARG A 82 31.13 15.54 -6.36
CA ARG A 82 31.58 14.35 -7.12
C ARG A 82 33.04 14.45 -7.60
N ARG A 83 33.59 15.66 -7.69
CA ARG A 83 34.97 15.93 -8.18
C ARG A 83 36.09 15.31 -7.34
N TRP A 84 35.84 14.95 -6.08
CA TRP A 84 36.84 14.41 -5.15
C TRP A 84 36.96 12.87 -5.16
N ARG A 85 36.15 12.16 -5.96
CA ARG A 85 36.16 10.68 -6.03
C ARG A 85 37.02 10.09 -7.14
N THR A 86 37.52 10.90 -8.07
CA THR A 86 38.27 10.45 -9.26
C THR A 86 39.78 10.70 -9.20
N VAL A 87 40.30 11.18 -8.06
CA VAL A 87 41.75 11.36 -7.85
C VAL A 87 42.19 10.43 -6.71
N ALA A 88 42.39 9.15 -7.04
CA ALA A 88 43.08 8.16 -6.21
C ALA A 88 43.75 7.14 -7.13
#